data_AF-A0A0J0XPV4-F1
#
_entry.id   AF-A0A0J0XPV4-F1
#
_cell.length_a   1.000
_cell.length_b   1.000
_cell.length_c   1.000
_cell.angle_alpha   90.00
_cell.angle_beta   90.00
_cell.angle_gamma   90.00
#
_symmetry.space_group_name_H-M   'P 1'
#
loop_
_entity.id
_entity.type
_entity.pdbx_description
1 polymer ?
#
loop_
_entity_poly.entity_id
_entity_poly.type
_entity_poly.pdbx_seq_one_letter_code
_entity_poly.pdbx_strand_id
1 'polypeptide(L)'
;MVDLVDAEGRPETIVATPRDSSPPSSSSSSSSSTPPLVETDEGYYRWAGITFSWAKACTNEYERRAITSLVHKNELKNPDHPLADATTKEVPFYIGEFADGNRQLCYSLGQVQYLQHYIYEMGLTDPNHPNNCANPATSRKDDKKPIRRVPLPAGFIPAESFKSVTPVAAGQDPRKVDVKLRKENKRRGNGFGHAPMLPAVTPSTPPLDASAAPSASNPESSPDLGYFELAQQAVALALVGGLKTEQERLQERDPNVLEDDPATGRALFIAVYTREQPNIDNEPELKDVGYDAMLFLEDPDEPGNFIAVSDREHWLVEEEIAFGGGPTPYLFAMEDQLTRSSLLKPRSSIKGEFQKKLVDLWIRSGRGPVCTLPHLPPS
;
A
#
# COMPACT_ATOMS: atom_id res chain seq x y z
N MET A 1 40.17 3.86 -10.96
CA MET A 1 40.88 3.31 -12.13
C MET A 1 41.95 2.41 -11.53
N VAL A 2 41.74 1.11 -11.60
CA VAL A 2 42.57 0.11 -10.91
C VAL A 2 43.37 -0.60 -11.99
N ASP A 3 44.68 -0.36 -12.01
CA ASP A 3 45.59 -1.04 -12.92
C ASP A 3 45.90 -2.43 -12.34
N LEU A 4 45.49 -3.46 -13.08
CA LEU A 4 45.84 -4.86 -12.83
C LEU A 4 47.21 -5.11 -13.45
N VAL A 5 48.21 -5.38 -12.59
CA VAL A 5 49.56 -5.81 -12.96
C VAL A 5 49.66 -7.31 -12.69
N ASP A 6 50.23 -8.06 -13.63
CA ASP A 6 50.45 -9.49 -13.52
C ASP A 6 51.71 -9.82 -12.68
N ALA A 7 51.76 -11.06 -12.17
CA ALA A 7 52.65 -11.51 -11.09
C ALA A 7 54.16 -11.53 -11.42
N GLU A 8 54.58 -11.12 -12.62
CA GLU A 8 55.99 -11.07 -13.02
C GLU A 8 56.48 -9.68 -13.45
N GLY A 9 55.65 -8.64 -13.35
CA GLY A 9 56.10 -7.24 -13.49
C GLY A 9 56.73 -6.89 -14.83
N ARG A 10 56.26 -7.47 -15.95
CA ARG A 10 56.74 -7.11 -17.29
C ARG A 10 55.68 -6.31 -18.04
N PRO A 11 56.04 -5.21 -18.73
CA PRO A 11 55.10 -4.46 -19.54
C PRO A 11 54.73 -5.24 -20.81
N GLU A 12 53.48 -5.69 -20.92
CA GLU A 12 52.93 -6.26 -22.14
C GLU A 12 52.94 -5.21 -23.27
N THR A 13 53.73 -5.46 -24.31
CA THR A 13 53.74 -4.64 -25.52
C THR A 13 52.72 -5.21 -26.50
N ILE A 14 51.53 -4.60 -26.55
CA ILE A 14 50.48 -4.97 -27.50
C ILE A 14 50.86 -4.43 -28.89
N VAL A 15 51.28 -5.32 -29.79
CA VAL A 15 51.50 -5.02 -31.21
C VAL A 15 50.17 -5.04 -31.93
N ALA A 16 49.69 -3.86 -32.35
CA ALA A 16 48.47 -3.72 -33.15
C ALA A 16 48.74 -4.09 -34.62
N THR A 17 48.15 -5.19 -35.08
CA THR A 17 48.02 -5.48 -36.53
C THR A 17 46.85 -4.71 -37.14
N PRO A 18 46.98 -4.13 -38.35
CA PRO A 18 45.88 -3.43 -39.01
C PRO A 18 44.90 -4.45 -39.60
N ARG A 19 43.66 -4.46 -39.10
CA ARG A 19 42.54 -5.18 -39.72
C ARG A 19 41.80 -4.23 -40.65
N ASP A 20 42.07 -4.42 -41.93
CA ASP A 20 41.27 -3.96 -43.04
C ASP A 20 40.03 -4.86 -43.15
N SER A 21 38.82 -4.32 -42.99
CA SER A 21 37.55 -5.00 -43.26
C SER A 21 36.41 -3.99 -43.31
N SER A 22 35.96 -3.72 -44.53
CA SER A 22 34.79 -2.91 -44.85
C SER A 22 33.50 -3.45 -44.21
N PRO A 23 32.54 -2.59 -43.82
CA PRO A 23 31.24 -3.04 -43.33
C PRO A 23 30.34 -3.51 -44.48
N PRO A 24 29.72 -4.70 -44.40
CA PRO A 24 28.61 -5.04 -45.29
C PRO A 24 27.38 -4.24 -44.89
N SER A 25 26.98 -3.33 -45.75
CA SER A 25 25.69 -2.63 -45.72
C SER A 25 24.58 -3.59 -46.13
N SER A 26 24.08 -4.37 -45.17
CA SER A 26 22.86 -5.16 -45.34
C SER A 26 21.71 -4.50 -44.57
N SER A 27 20.99 -3.61 -45.27
CA SER A 27 19.68 -3.10 -44.88
C SER A 27 18.64 -4.22 -44.97
N SER A 28 18.57 -5.10 -43.97
CA SER A 28 17.45 -6.02 -43.79
C SER A 28 16.31 -5.28 -43.11
N SER A 29 15.40 -4.72 -43.91
CA SER A 29 14.10 -4.22 -43.47
C SER A 29 13.27 -5.40 -42.95
N SER A 30 13.46 -5.74 -41.67
CA SER A 30 12.58 -6.66 -40.95
C SER A 30 11.25 -5.95 -40.74
N SER A 31 10.30 -6.18 -41.65
CA SER A 31 8.90 -5.81 -41.46
C SER A 31 8.38 -6.54 -40.22
N SER A 32 8.39 -5.86 -39.06
CA SER A 32 7.75 -6.33 -37.85
C SER A 32 6.24 -6.31 -38.11
N SER A 33 5.71 -7.40 -38.67
CA SER A 33 4.28 -7.62 -38.75
C SER A 33 3.77 -7.80 -37.33
N THR A 34 3.38 -6.70 -36.68
CA THR A 34 2.63 -6.75 -35.43
C THR A 34 1.44 -7.67 -35.69
N PRO A 35 1.31 -8.79 -34.94
CA PRO A 35 0.20 -9.71 -35.15
C PRO A 35 -1.12 -8.94 -35.01
N PRO A 36 -2.15 -9.27 -35.83
CA PRO A 36 -3.44 -8.60 -35.76
C PRO A 36 -4.00 -8.73 -34.33
N LEU A 37 -4.43 -7.61 -33.76
CA LEU A 37 -5.11 -7.56 -32.47
C LEU A 37 -6.45 -8.28 -32.62
N VAL A 38 -6.58 -9.45 -31.99
CA VAL A 38 -7.85 -10.17 -31.89
C VAL A 38 -8.59 -9.60 -30.70
N GLU A 39 -9.72 -8.92 -30.95
CA GLU A 39 -10.65 -8.51 -29.90
C GLU A 39 -11.43 -9.74 -29.42
N THR A 40 -11.33 -10.04 -28.13
CA THR A 40 -12.07 -11.12 -27.48
C THR A 40 -12.87 -10.53 -26.32
N ASP A 41 -14.18 -10.74 -26.33
CA ASP A 41 -15.08 -10.25 -25.28
C ASP A 41 -15.17 -11.20 -24.06
N GLU A 42 -14.60 -12.40 -24.18
CA GLU A 42 -14.60 -13.42 -23.14
C GLU A 42 -13.18 -13.85 -22.77
N GLY A 43 -12.91 -13.93 -21.48
CA GLY A 43 -11.64 -14.42 -20.96
C GLY A 43 -11.52 -14.27 -19.47
N TYR A 44 -10.33 -14.56 -18.96
CA TYR A 44 -10.10 -14.72 -17.53
C TYR A 44 -8.73 -14.15 -17.12
N TYR A 45 -8.64 -13.78 -15.85
CA TYR A 45 -7.40 -13.40 -15.20
C TYR A 45 -7.08 -14.36 -14.07
N ARG A 46 -5.81 -14.74 -13.93
CA ARG A 46 -5.38 -15.57 -12.81
C ARG A 46 -5.60 -14.85 -11.48
N TRP A 47 -6.18 -15.54 -10.50
CA TRP A 47 -6.47 -15.00 -9.16
C TRP A 47 -5.24 -14.32 -8.53
N ALA A 48 -4.09 -15.00 -8.54
CA ALA A 48 -2.85 -14.44 -8.02
C ALA A 48 -2.33 -13.21 -8.81
N GLY A 49 -2.66 -13.11 -10.10
CA GLY A 49 -2.34 -11.93 -10.91
C GLY A 49 -3.11 -10.71 -10.42
N ILE A 50 -4.42 -10.87 -10.21
CA ILE A 50 -5.30 -9.84 -9.66
C ILE A 50 -4.88 -9.44 -8.24
N THR A 51 -4.76 -10.41 -7.33
CA THR A 51 -4.53 -10.13 -5.90
C THR A 51 -3.13 -9.56 -5.60
N PHE A 52 -2.09 -9.96 -6.35
CA PHE A 52 -0.70 -9.60 -6.00
C PHE A 52 0.01 -8.72 -7.02
N SER A 53 -0.47 -8.64 -8.26
CA SER A 53 0.24 -7.97 -9.36
C SER A 53 -0.52 -6.77 -9.92
N TRP A 54 -1.86 -6.75 -9.85
CA TRP A 54 -2.66 -5.67 -10.43
C TRP A 54 -2.36 -4.31 -9.81
N ALA A 55 -2.34 -4.23 -8.46
CA ALA A 55 -1.98 -3.01 -7.76
C ALA A 55 -0.56 -2.53 -8.14
N LYS A 56 0.38 -3.43 -8.42
CA LYS A 56 1.75 -3.05 -8.83
C LYS A 56 1.82 -2.42 -10.22
N ALA A 57 0.84 -2.71 -11.09
CA ALA A 57 0.76 -2.14 -12.42
C ALA A 57 0.19 -0.71 -12.42
N CYS A 58 -0.42 -0.27 -11.32
CA CYS A 58 -1.01 1.06 -11.22
C CYS A 58 0.04 2.07 -10.74
N THR A 59 0.17 3.19 -11.47
CA THR A 59 1.11 4.26 -11.14
C THR A 59 0.58 5.18 -10.03
N ASN A 60 -0.74 5.32 -9.93
CA ASN A 60 -1.40 6.18 -8.96
C ASN A 60 -1.63 5.42 -7.63
N GLU A 61 -1.19 5.99 -6.52
CA GLU A 61 -1.30 5.39 -5.19
C GLU A 61 -2.76 5.11 -4.78
N TYR A 62 -3.69 6.00 -5.12
CA TYR A 62 -5.11 5.84 -4.80
C TYR A 62 -5.74 4.66 -5.55
N GLU A 63 -5.39 4.47 -6.83
CA GLU A 63 -5.77 3.29 -7.60
C GLU A 63 -5.25 2.01 -6.94
N ARG A 64 -3.98 2.01 -6.49
CA ARG A 64 -3.38 0.85 -5.81
C ARG A 64 -4.12 0.51 -4.52
N ARG A 65 -4.44 1.52 -3.69
CA ARG A 65 -5.18 1.32 -2.44
C ARG A 65 -6.57 0.78 -2.72
N ALA A 66 -7.32 1.39 -3.63
CA ALA A 66 -8.66 0.95 -4.01
C ALA A 66 -8.68 -0.51 -4.48
N ILE A 67 -7.78 -0.88 -5.40
CA ILE A 67 -7.65 -2.26 -5.88
C ILE A 67 -7.28 -3.19 -4.74
N THR A 68 -6.27 -2.84 -3.93
CA THR A 68 -5.78 -3.68 -2.83
C THR A 68 -6.88 -3.97 -1.81
N SER A 69 -7.68 -2.96 -1.46
CA SER A 69 -8.82 -3.12 -0.55
C SER A 69 -9.88 -4.04 -1.14
N LEU A 70 -10.31 -3.81 -2.38
CA LEU A 70 -11.35 -4.62 -3.04
C LEU A 70 -10.94 -6.07 -3.25
N VAL A 71 -9.68 -6.36 -3.57
CA VAL A 71 -9.20 -7.73 -3.80
C VAL A 71 -8.65 -8.40 -2.53
N HIS A 72 -8.77 -7.73 -1.37
CA HIS A 72 -8.27 -8.25 -0.11
C HIS A 72 -9.07 -9.46 0.36
N LYS A 73 -8.40 -10.44 0.99
CA LYS A 73 -9.00 -11.71 1.42
C LYS A 73 -10.22 -11.56 2.33
N ASN A 74 -10.29 -10.48 3.12
CA ASN A 74 -11.39 -10.23 4.05
C ASN A 74 -12.56 -9.57 3.30
N GLU A 75 -12.25 -8.69 2.34
CA GLU A 75 -13.25 -7.98 1.55
C GLU A 75 -13.99 -8.94 0.62
N LEU A 76 -13.29 -9.93 0.05
CA LEU A 76 -13.90 -10.99 -0.76
C LEU A 76 -14.91 -11.88 0.01
N LYS A 77 -14.94 -11.81 1.35
CA LYS A 77 -15.90 -12.51 2.21
C LYS A 77 -17.05 -11.62 2.67
N ASN A 78 -16.99 -10.33 2.36
CA ASN A 78 -18.01 -9.38 2.74
C ASN A 78 -19.27 -9.62 1.89
N PRO A 79 -20.46 -9.83 2.49
CA PRO A 79 -21.70 -9.99 1.74
C PRO A 79 -22.07 -8.77 0.90
N ASP A 80 -21.55 -7.60 1.24
CA ASP A 80 -21.76 -6.33 0.51
C ASP A 80 -20.65 -6.05 -0.51
N HIS A 81 -19.78 -7.02 -0.78
CA HIS A 81 -18.74 -6.89 -1.79
C HIS A 81 -19.38 -6.63 -3.18
N PRO A 82 -18.84 -5.70 -4.00
CA PRO A 82 -19.44 -5.32 -5.29
C PRO A 82 -19.59 -6.48 -6.28
N LEU A 83 -18.74 -7.52 -6.18
CA LEU A 83 -18.82 -8.75 -6.98
C LEU A 83 -19.64 -9.88 -6.32
N ALA A 84 -20.24 -9.69 -5.16
CA ALA A 84 -20.99 -10.73 -4.49
C ALA A 84 -22.27 -11.05 -5.28
N ASP A 85 -22.52 -12.34 -5.51
CA ASP A 85 -23.79 -12.77 -6.10
C ASP A 85 -24.95 -12.48 -5.14
N ALA A 86 -26.07 -12.02 -5.68
CA ALA A 86 -27.22 -11.60 -4.87
C ALA A 86 -27.82 -12.77 -4.06
N THR A 87 -27.70 -13.99 -4.55
CA THR A 87 -28.26 -15.21 -3.95
C THR A 87 -27.31 -15.82 -2.93
N THR A 88 -26.04 -15.99 -3.28
CA THR A 88 -25.07 -16.65 -2.40
C THR A 88 -24.37 -15.69 -1.44
N LYS A 89 -24.43 -14.38 -1.69
CA LYS A 89 -23.70 -13.33 -0.95
C LYS A 89 -22.19 -13.54 -0.93
N GLU A 90 -21.66 -14.14 -2.00
CA GLU A 90 -20.25 -14.45 -2.12
C GLU A 90 -19.73 -14.14 -3.53
N VAL A 91 -18.44 -13.85 -3.64
CA VAL A 91 -17.80 -13.57 -4.92
C VAL A 91 -17.61 -14.87 -5.71
N PRO A 92 -18.18 -15.01 -6.92
CA PRO A 92 -17.99 -16.21 -7.73
C PRO A 92 -16.56 -16.28 -8.27
N PHE A 93 -15.93 -17.45 -8.14
CA PHE A 93 -14.63 -17.72 -8.76
C PHE A 93 -14.76 -18.82 -9.80
N TYR A 94 -13.79 -18.90 -10.71
CA TYR A 94 -13.77 -19.91 -11.77
C TYR A 94 -12.49 -20.74 -11.71
N ILE A 95 -12.59 -22.03 -11.97
CA ILE A 95 -11.44 -22.90 -12.18
C ILE A 95 -11.35 -23.17 -13.68
N GLY A 96 -10.33 -22.61 -14.32
CA GLY A 96 -9.98 -22.94 -15.70
C GLY A 96 -9.04 -24.14 -15.75
N GLU A 97 -9.35 -25.12 -16.58
CA GLU A 97 -8.48 -26.26 -16.91
C GLU A 97 -7.92 -26.09 -18.32
N PHE A 98 -6.60 -26.13 -18.45
CA PHE A 98 -5.89 -26.05 -19.74
C PHE A 98 -5.81 -27.42 -20.42
N ALA A 99 -5.43 -27.43 -21.71
CA ALA A 99 -5.28 -28.66 -22.48
C ALA A 99 -4.24 -29.65 -21.89
N ASP A 100 -3.22 -29.13 -21.21
CA ASP A 100 -2.20 -29.92 -20.49
C ASP A 100 -2.68 -30.46 -19.13
N GLY A 101 -3.94 -30.20 -18.76
CA GLY A 101 -4.54 -30.62 -17.50
C GLY A 101 -4.15 -29.74 -16.30
N ASN A 102 -3.46 -28.62 -16.51
CA ASN A 102 -3.22 -27.63 -15.46
C ASN A 102 -4.51 -26.90 -15.10
N ARG A 103 -4.73 -26.70 -13.81
CA ARG A 103 -5.91 -25.99 -13.30
C ARG A 103 -5.51 -24.71 -12.60
N GLN A 104 -6.24 -23.63 -12.83
CA GLN A 104 -5.97 -22.33 -12.19
C GLN A 104 -7.26 -21.70 -11.68
N LEU A 105 -7.15 -21.01 -10.54
CA LEU A 105 -8.21 -20.15 -10.02
C LEU A 105 -8.19 -18.81 -10.74
N CYS A 106 -9.35 -18.36 -11.20
CA CYS A 106 -9.51 -17.23 -12.11
C CYS A 106 -10.66 -16.30 -11.71
N TYR A 107 -10.50 -15.03 -12.04
CA TYR A 107 -11.58 -14.05 -12.20
C TYR A 107 -11.99 -13.99 -13.66
N SER A 108 -13.27 -13.76 -13.96
CA SER A 108 -13.70 -13.47 -15.33
C SER A 108 -13.33 -12.04 -15.73
N LEU A 109 -13.21 -11.79 -17.04
CA LEU A 109 -12.98 -10.44 -17.59
C LEU A 109 -14.06 -9.46 -17.12
N GLY A 110 -15.33 -9.87 -17.15
CA GLY A 110 -16.46 -9.05 -16.69
C GLY A 110 -16.34 -8.63 -15.23
N GLN A 111 -15.85 -9.50 -14.33
CA GLN A 111 -15.61 -9.14 -12.93
C GLN A 111 -14.52 -8.07 -12.80
N VAL A 112 -13.42 -8.19 -13.54
CA VAL A 112 -12.31 -7.24 -13.49
C VAL A 112 -12.71 -5.88 -14.07
N GLN A 113 -13.45 -5.87 -15.19
CA GLN A 113 -14.01 -4.65 -15.78
C GLN A 113 -15.05 -4.00 -14.85
N TYR A 114 -15.87 -4.78 -14.17
CA TYR A 114 -16.81 -4.25 -13.19
C TYR A 114 -16.10 -3.62 -12.00
N LEU A 115 -15.03 -4.23 -11.47
CA LEU A 115 -14.22 -3.59 -10.42
C LEU A 115 -13.58 -2.28 -10.89
N GLN A 116 -13.07 -2.24 -12.12
CA GLN A 116 -12.54 -1.01 -12.73
C GLN A 116 -13.62 0.09 -12.81
N HIS A 117 -14.84 -0.28 -13.23
CA HIS A 117 -15.97 0.63 -13.26
C HIS A 117 -16.37 1.10 -11.87
N TYR A 118 -16.46 0.19 -10.91
CA TYR A 118 -16.82 0.49 -9.52
C TYR A 118 -15.83 1.47 -8.88
N ILE A 119 -14.53 1.25 -9.07
CA ILE A 119 -13.47 2.15 -8.58
C ILE A 119 -13.63 3.55 -9.18
N TYR A 120 -13.98 3.64 -10.47
CA TYR A 120 -14.20 4.90 -11.17
C TYR A 120 -15.47 5.61 -10.68
N GLU A 121 -16.59 4.91 -10.62
CA GLU A 121 -17.91 5.46 -10.25
C GLU A 121 -17.95 5.93 -8.79
N MET A 122 -17.32 5.18 -7.89
CA MET A 122 -17.21 5.54 -6.47
C MET A 122 -16.16 6.63 -6.19
N GLY A 123 -15.40 7.03 -7.21
CA GLY A 123 -14.36 8.07 -7.11
C GLY A 123 -13.18 7.67 -6.22
N LEU A 124 -12.92 6.37 -6.06
CA LEU A 124 -11.87 5.89 -5.14
C LEU A 124 -10.45 6.26 -5.60
N THR A 125 -10.29 6.68 -6.87
CA THR A 125 -9.01 7.08 -7.46
C THR A 125 -8.66 8.55 -7.29
N ASP A 126 -9.63 9.38 -6.88
CA ASP A 126 -9.45 10.82 -6.75
C ASP A 126 -9.29 11.20 -5.26
N PRO A 127 -8.14 11.76 -4.84
CA PRO A 127 -7.96 12.26 -3.48
C PRO A 127 -8.99 13.31 -3.07
N ASN A 128 -9.47 14.10 -4.04
CA ASN A 128 -10.42 15.18 -3.80
C ASN A 128 -11.87 14.71 -3.87
N HIS A 129 -12.11 13.41 -4.12
CA HIS A 129 -13.48 12.91 -4.13
C HIS A 129 -14.10 13.10 -2.73
N PRO A 130 -15.34 13.60 -2.63
CA PRO A 130 -15.98 13.88 -1.34
C PRO A 130 -16.08 12.63 -0.44
N ASN A 131 -16.08 11.43 -1.02
CA ASN A 131 -16.04 10.18 -0.24
C ASN A 131 -14.65 9.87 0.37
N ASN A 132 -13.58 10.46 -0.18
CA ASN A 132 -12.20 10.29 0.30
C ASN A 132 -11.78 11.44 1.24
N CYS A 133 -12.40 12.61 1.15
CA CYS A 133 -12.14 13.73 2.03
C CYS A 133 -13.00 13.66 3.29
N ALA A 134 -12.37 13.51 4.46
CA ALA A 134 -13.02 13.67 5.77
C ALA A 134 -13.54 15.11 6.04
N ASN A 135 -13.48 16.01 5.05
CA ASN A 135 -13.93 17.40 5.16
C ASN A 135 -14.68 17.82 3.87
N PRO A 136 -16.03 17.87 3.87
CA PRO A 136 -16.82 18.17 2.68
C PRO A 136 -16.87 19.67 2.28
N ALA A 137 -16.09 20.55 2.91
CA ALA A 137 -16.35 21.99 2.88
C ALA A 137 -15.72 22.80 1.72
N THR A 138 -14.90 22.20 0.83
CA THR A 138 -14.10 22.98 -0.13
C THR A 138 -14.17 22.51 -1.59
N SER A 139 -15.30 21.95 -2.03
CA SER A 139 -15.52 21.65 -3.45
C SER A 139 -15.72 22.94 -4.28
N ARG A 140 -14.62 23.54 -4.74
CA ARG A 140 -14.62 24.58 -5.80
C ARG A 140 -15.10 24.00 -7.13
N LYS A 141 -15.84 24.80 -7.89
CA LYS A 141 -16.32 24.51 -9.25
C LYS A 141 -15.17 24.61 -10.26
N ASP A 142 -14.13 23.80 -10.10
CA ASP A 142 -13.00 23.78 -11.03
C ASP A 142 -13.11 22.58 -11.98
N ASP A 143 -12.67 22.81 -13.20
CA ASP A 143 -12.82 21.97 -14.39
C ASP A 143 -12.65 20.47 -14.13
N LYS A 144 -13.70 19.68 -14.43
CA LYS A 144 -13.67 18.21 -14.37
C LYS A 144 -12.62 17.68 -15.35
N LYS A 145 -11.39 17.50 -14.90
CA LYS A 145 -10.42 16.69 -15.65
C LYS A 145 -11.03 15.31 -15.87
N PRO A 146 -10.93 14.74 -17.08
CA PRO A 146 -11.43 13.40 -17.35
C PRO A 146 -10.72 12.43 -16.40
N ILE A 147 -11.51 11.78 -15.54
CA ILE A 147 -11.00 10.81 -14.58
C ILE A 147 -10.39 9.65 -15.41
N ARG A 148 -9.13 9.32 -15.09
CA ARG A 148 -8.41 8.25 -15.78
C ARG A 148 -8.97 6.89 -15.35
N ARG A 149 -9.24 6.00 -16.31
CA ARG A 149 -9.59 4.62 -15.99
C ARG A 149 -8.39 3.86 -15.45
N VAL A 150 -8.60 3.06 -14.40
CA VAL A 150 -7.58 2.15 -13.85
C VAL A 150 -7.11 1.19 -14.94
N PRO A 151 -5.81 0.95 -15.14
CA PRO A 151 -5.34 0.02 -16.16
C PRO A 151 -5.80 -1.42 -15.85
N LEU A 152 -6.12 -2.20 -16.88
CA LEU A 152 -6.39 -3.62 -16.71
C LEU A 152 -5.11 -4.37 -16.30
N PRO A 153 -5.23 -5.46 -15.53
CA PRO A 153 -4.08 -6.26 -15.11
C PRO A 153 -3.42 -6.95 -16.31
N ALA A 154 -2.13 -7.25 -16.17
CA ALA A 154 -1.45 -8.13 -17.11
C ALA A 154 -1.87 -9.60 -16.93
N GLY A 155 -1.64 -10.42 -17.95
CA GLY A 155 -1.89 -11.86 -17.89
C GLY A 155 -3.36 -12.23 -18.14
N PHE A 156 -3.99 -11.55 -19.10
CA PHE A 156 -5.27 -11.96 -19.67
C PHE A 156 -5.11 -13.33 -20.36
N ILE A 157 -6.07 -14.21 -20.14
CA ILE A 157 -6.13 -15.56 -20.72
C ILE A 157 -7.45 -15.65 -21.49
N PRO A 158 -7.40 -15.72 -22.84
CA PRO A 158 -8.60 -15.89 -23.64
C PRO A 158 -9.38 -17.15 -23.26
N ALA A 159 -10.71 -17.11 -23.33
CA ALA A 159 -11.56 -18.23 -22.92
C ALA A 159 -11.24 -19.53 -23.68
N GLU A 160 -10.89 -19.43 -24.96
CA GLU A 160 -10.49 -20.54 -25.83
C GLU A 160 -9.18 -21.23 -25.41
N SER A 161 -8.39 -20.61 -24.53
CA SER A 161 -7.18 -21.23 -23.97
C SER A 161 -7.52 -22.31 -22.93
N PHE A 162 -8.74 -22.31 -22.40
CA PHE A 162 -9.21 -23.31 -21.46
C PHE A 162 -9.93 -24.45 -22.18
N LYS A 163 -9.60 -25.68 -21.82
CA LYS A 163 -10.36 -26.88 -22.18
C LYS A 163 -11.75 -26.87 -21.52
N SER A 164 -11.83 -26.40 -20.28
CA SER A 164 -13.09 -26.24 -19.56
C SER A 164 -12.94 -25.19 -18.47
N VAL A 165 -14.02 -24.45 -18.19
CA VAL A 165 -14.11 -23.54 -17.06
C VAL A 165 -15.28 -23.94 -16.19
N THR A 166 -15.04 -24.14 -14.90
CA THR A 166 -16.07 -24.55 -13.92
C THR A 166 -16.17 -23.54 -12.78
N PRO A 167 -17.36 -23.09 -12.37
CA PRO A 167 -17.50 -22.22 -11.22
C PRO A 167 -17.08 -22.96 -9.93
N VAL A 168 -16.44 -22.23 -9.02
CA VAL A 168 -16.09 -22.71 -7.68
C VAL A 168 -17.36 -22.71 -6.83
N ALA A 169 -17.53 -23.75 -6.01
CA ALA A 169 -18.65 -23.81 -5.07
C ALA A 169 -18.57 -22.68 -4.04
N ALA A 170 -19.74 -22.15 -3.67
CA ALA A 170 -19.91 -21.19 -2.58
C ALA A 170 -19.24 -21.68 -1.27
N GLY A 171 -18.75 -20.76 -0.45
CA GLY A 171 -18.16 -20.97 0.88
C GLY A 171 -16.67 -21.28 0.88
N GLN A 172 -16.04 -21.41 -0.29
CA GLN A 172 -14.64 -21.79 -0.36
C GLN A 172 -13.69 -20.60 -0.30
N ASP A 173 -12.75 -20.62 0.65
CA ASP A 173 -11.68 -19.62 0.72
C ASP A 173 -10.80 -19.70 -0.55
N PRO A 174 -10.74 -18.65 -1.39
CA PRO A 174 -10.05 -18.69 -2.67
C PRO A 174 -8.55 -18.99 -2.52
N ARG A 175 -7.93 -18.58 -1.41
CA ARG A 175 -6.53 -18.90 -1.13
C ARG A 175 -6.34 -20.39 -0.88
N LYS A 176 -7.26 -21.04 -0.17
CA LYS A 176 -7.20 -22.49 0.07
C LYS A 176 -7.41 -23.26 -1.24
N VAL A 177 -8.32 -22.79 -2.10
CA VAL A 177 -8.56 -23.37 -3.43
C VAL A 177 -7.31 -23.24 -4.30
N ASP A 178 -6.71 -22.05 -4.41
CA ASP A 178 -5.47 -21.84 -5.17
C ASP A 178 -4.32 -22.74 -4.69
N VAL A 179 -4.11 -22.83 -3.36
CA VAL A 179 -3.08 -23.72 -2.79
C VAL A 179 -3.35 -25.19 -3.11
N LYS A 180 -4.62 -25.63 -3.06
CA LYS A 180 -5.01 -26.99 -3.41
C LYS A 180 -4.72 -27.28 -4.89
N LEU A 181 -5.12 -26.38 -5.79
CA LEU A 181 -4.87 -26.52 -7.23
C LEU A 181 -3.38 -26.57 -7.54
N ARG A 182 -2.54 -25.73 -6.90
CA ARG A 182 -1.08 -25.79 -7.06
C ARG A 182 -0.50 -27.13 -6.62
N LYS A 183 -0.98 -27.70 -5.52
CA LYS A 183 -0.55 -29.04 -5.05
C LYS A 183 -0.99 -30.13 -6.02
N GLU A 184 -2.20 -30.04 -6.58
CA GLU A 184 -2.70 -30.98 -7.59
C GLU A 184 -1.88 -30.92 -8.88
N ASN A 185 -1.63 -29.72 -9.42
CA ASN A 185 -0.79 -29.53 -10.61
C ASN A 185 0.62 -30.11 -10.39
N LYS A 186 1.22 -29.86 -9.22
CA LYS A 186 2.54 -30.43 -8.85
C LYS A 186 2.53 -31.96 -8.83
N ARG A 187 1.46 -32.59 -8.33
CA ARG A 187 1.32 -34.06 -8.29
C ARG A 187 1.16 -34.69 -9.67
N ARG A 188 0.58 -33.98 -10.63
CA ARG A 188 0.40 -34.44 -12.01
C ARG A 188 1.69 -34.47 -12.83
N GLY A 189 2.83 -34.07 -12.26
CA GLY A 189 4.08 -33.93 -13.00
C GLY A 189 4.16 -32.65 -13.83
N ASN A 190 3.10 -31.85 -13.84
CA ASN A 190 3.10 -30.50 -14.38
C ASN A 190 3.75 -29.55 -13.36
N GLY A 191 5.03 -29.79 -13.06
CA GLY A 191 5.79 -28.93 -12.15
C GLY A 191 5.80 -27.52 -12.69
N PHE A 192 5.37 -26.53 -11.87
CA PHE A 192 5.25 -25.08 -12.18
C PHE A 192 5.43 -24.77 -13.66
N GLY A 193 4.56 -25.32 -14.50
CA GLY A 193 4.59 -25.04 -15.91
C GLY A 193 4.37 -23.55 -15.99
N HIS A 194 5.37 -22.80 -16.44
CA HIS A 194 5.14 -21.44 -16.88
C HIS A 194 3.98 -21.57 -17.85
N ALA A 195 2.80 -21.06 -17.47
CA ALA A 195 1.67 -21.00 -18.37
C ALA A 195 2.23 -20.46 -19.68
N PRO A 196 1.97 -21.15 -20.81
CA PRO A 196 2.55 -20.74 -22.08
C PRO A 196 2.36 -19.24 -22.19
N MET A 197 3.45 -18.48 -22.35
CA MET A 197 3.37 -17.04 -22.54
C MET A 197 2.67 -16.86 -23.88
N LEU A 198 1.34 -16.83 -23.83
CA LEU A 198 0.51 -16.52 -24.97
C LEU A 198 0.90 -15.09 -25.41
N PRO A 199 0.86 -14.81 -26.72
CA PRO A 199 1.08 -13.46 -27.20
C PRO A 199 0.16 -12.51 -26.44
N ALA A 200 0.64 -11.30 -26.15
CA ALA A 200 -0.13 -10.30 -25.43
C ALA A 200 -1.44 -10.01 -26.20
N VAL A 201 -2.55 -10.57 -25.73
CA VAL A 201 -3.89 -10.23 -26.19
C VAL A 201 -4.38 -9.07 -25.35
N THR A 202 -4.87 -8.03 -26.02
CA THR A 202 -5.44 -6.86 -25.33
C THR A 202 -6.96 -7.05 -25.32
N PRO A 203 -7.61 -7.13 -24.15
CA PRO A 203 -9.06 -7.27 -24.10
C PRO A 203 -9.73 -6.04 -24.70
N SER A 204 -10.83 -6.25 -25.43
CA SER A 204 -11.65 -5.15 -25.93
C SER A 204 -12.22 -4.39 -24.72
N THR A 205 -12.22 -3.06 -24.76
CA THR A 205 -12.90 -2.26 -23.74
C THR A 205 -14.25 -1.85 -24.33
N PRO A 206 -15.37 -2.40 -23.85
CA PRO A 206 -16.67 -2.03 -24.40
C PRO A 206 -16.96 -0.54 -24.14
N PRO A 207 -17.66 0.15 -25.07
CA PRO A 207 -18.21 1.47 -24.84
C PRO A 207 -19.26 1.41 -23.71
N LEU A 208 -19.19 2.35 -22.77
CA LEU A 208 -20.05 2.41 -21.59
C LEU A 208 -21.41 3.04 -21.95
N ASP A 209 -22.47 2.24 -21.95
CA ASP A 209 -23.85 2.74 -21.84
C ASP A 209 -24.21 2.89 -20.36
N ALA A 210 -24.38 4.13 -19.92
CA ALA A 210 -24.69 4.49 -18.53
C ALA A 210 -26.20 4.43 -18.27
N SER A 211 -26.72 3.36 -17.66
CA SER A 211 -28.04 3.41 -17.01
C SER A 211 -28.25 2.29 -15.98
N ALA A 212 -28.60 2.73 -14.76
CA ALA A 212 -29.18 2.01 -13.62
C ALA A 212 -28.22 1.38 -12.57
N ALA A 213 -27.91 2.16 -11.53
CA ALA A 213 -27.49 1.66 -10.22
C ALA A 213 -28.58 1.99 -9.16
N PRO A 214 -28.93 1.06 -8.25
CA PRO A 214 -29.89 1.32 -7.17
C PRO A 214 -29.21 1.96 -5.95
N SER A 215 -29.90 2.92 -5.31
CA SER A 215 -29.45 3.62 -4.11
C SER A 215 -29.50 2.73 -2.86
N ALA A 216 -28.39 2.69 -2.11
CA ALA A 216 -28.29 2.04 -0.80
C ALA A 216 -28.21 3.08 0.32
N SER A 217 -28.92 2.82 1.41
CA SER A 217 -28.97 3.60 2.66
C SER A 217 -28.05 3.00 3.74
N ASN A 218 -27.37 3.86 4.49
CA ASN A 218 -26.49 3.58 5.64
C ASN A 218 -27.19 3.93 6.98
N PRO A 219 -26.62 3.67 8.18
CA PRO A 219 -25.48 2.79 8.55
C PRO A 219 -25.69 1.93 9.83
N GLU A 220 -24.82 0.92 10.04
CA GLU A 220 -24.47 0.38 11.36
C GLU A 220 -22.99 0.65 11.65
N SER A 221 -22.71 1.07 12.88
CA SER A 221 -21.42 1.61 13.34
C SER A 221 -20.31 0.54 13.41
N SER A 222 -19.18 0.80 12.74
CA SER A 222 -17.97 -0.02 12.89
C SER A 222 -17.17 0.40 14.14
N PRO A 223 -16.43 -0.53 14.78
CA PRO A 223 -15.65 -0.28 15.99
C PRO A 223 -14.38 0.57 15.77
N ASP A 224 -14.06 1.01 14.55
CA ASP A 224 -12.89 1.86 14.28
C ASP A 224 -13.15 3.35 14.53
N LEU A 225 -14.41 3.79 14.66
CA LEU A 225 -14.73 5.22 14.87
C LEU A 225 -14.13 5.79 16.17
N GLY A 226 -14.03 4.98 17.23
CA GLY A 226 -13.58 5.46 18.54
C GLY A 226 -12.14 5.97 18.56
N TYR A 227 -11.23 5.37 17.78
CA TYR A 227 -9.84 5.84 17.68
C TYR A 227 -9.76 7.18 16.96
N PHE A 228 -10.47 7.32 15.84
CA PHE A 228 -10.52 8.56 15.07
C PHE A 228 -11.17 9.70 15.87
N GLU A 229 -12.23 9.42 16.63
CA GLU A 229 -12.86 10.40 17.53
C GLU A 229 -11.90 10.87 18.64
N LEU A 230 -11.15 9.96 19.26
CA LEU A 230 -10.14 10.30 20.28
C LEU A 230 -9.00 11.15 19.71
N ALA A 231 -8.49 10.80 18.53
CA ALA A 231 -7.45 11.59 17.84
C ALA A 231 -7.98 12.98 17.46
N GLN A 232 -9.21 13.07 16.94
CA GLN A 232 -9.87 14.33 16.62
C GLN A 232 -10.11 15.18 17.87
N GLN A 233 -10.53 14.59 18.99
CA GLN A 233 -10.71 15.30 20.26
C GLN A 233 -9.38 15.81 20.82
N ALA A 234 -8.30 15.04 20.73
CA ALA A 234 -6.97 15.45 21.17
C ALA A 234 -6.45 16.64 20.34
N VAL A 235 -6.61 16.59 19.01
CA VAL A 235 -6.26 17.70 18.11
C VAL A 235 -7.12 18.93 18.40
N ALA A 236 -8.43 18.76 18.57
CA ALA A 236 -9.34 19.84 18.91
C ALA A 236 -8.99 20.50 20.25
N LEU A 237 -8.65 19.72 21.29
CA LEU A 237 -8.23 20.23 22.59
C LEU A 237 -6.93 21.01 22.52
N ALA A 238 -5.96 20.54 21.73
CA ALA A 238 -4.70 21.26 21.54
C ALA A 238 -4.90 22.56 20.73
N LEU A 239 -5.75 22.53 19.69
CA LEU A 239 -6.13 23.74 18.95
C LEU A 239 -6.88 24.73 19.85
N VAL A 240 -7.84 24.27 20.64
CA VAL A 240 -8.60 25.11 21.59
C VAL A 240 -7.69 25.63 22.70
N GLY A 241 -6.75 24.84 23.19
CA GLY A 241 -5.72 25.28 24.14
C GLY A 241 -4.88 26.40 23.55
N GLY A 242 -4.35 26.21 22.34
CA GLY A 242 -3.61 27.25 21.62
C GLY A 242 -4.46 28.50 21.35
N LEU A 243 -5.72 28.34 20.95
CA LEU A 243 -6.62 29.45 20.62
C LEU A 243 -7.05 30.23 21.86
N LYS A 244 -7.35 29.55 22.98
CA LYS A 244 -7.75 30.17 24.24
C LYS A 244 -6.60 30.97 24.84
N THR A 245 -5.38 30.41 24.82
CA THR A 245 -4.19 31.12 25.27
C THR A 245 -3.90 32.35 24.40
N GLU A 246 -4.09 32.26 23.07
CA GLU A 246 -3.94 33.43 22.20
C GLU A 246 -5.03 34.48 22.43
N GLN A 247 -6.26 34.06 22.75
CA GLN A 247 -7.35 34.95 23.12
C GLN A 247 -7.10 35.65 24.47
N GLU A 248 -6.56 34.95 25.45
CA GLU A 248 -6.14 35.53 26.75
C GLU A 248 -4.97 36.51 26.55
N ARG A 249 -4.00 36.20 25.69
CA ARG A 249 -2.91 37.10 25.26
C ARG A 249 -3.43 38.39 24.64
N LEU A 250 -4.50 38.32 23.84
CA LEU A 250 -5.13 39.49 23.23
C LEU A 250 -5.95 40.30 24.23
N GLN A 251 -6.45 39.70 25.31
CA GLN A 251 -7.26 40.36 26.34
C GLN A 251 -6.45 40.99 27.47
N GLU A 252 -5.31 40.41 27.86
CA GLU A 252 -4.47 40.89 28.97
C GLU A 252 -3.32 41.80 28.53
N ARG A 253 -3.34 42.30 27.28
CA ARG A 253 -2.25 43.10 26.72
C ARG A 253 -2.14 44.48 27.38
N ASP A 254 -1.45 44.55 28.52
CA ASP A 254 -0.74 45.76 28.93
C ASP A 254 0.39 45.98 27.91
N PRO A 255 0.38 47.06 27.11
CA PRO A 255 1.34 47.28 26.02
C PRO A 255 2.80 47.37 26.47
N ASN A 256 3.08 47.38 27.78
CA ASN A 256 4.43 47.55 28.33
C ASN A 256 5.07 46.27 28.92
N VAL A 257 4.39 45.12 28.90
CA VAL A 257 4.97 43.85 29.40
C VAL A 257 4.98 42.83 28.27
N LEU A 258 5.99 42.95 27.40
CA LEU A 258 6.40 41.89 26.47
C LEU A 258 7.34 40.94 27.22
N GLU A 259 6.79 40.07 28.07
CA GLU A 259 7.45 38.78 28.31
C GLU A 259 6.78 37.77 27.39
N ASP A 260 7.50 37.37 26.35
CA ASP A 260 7.10 36.30 25.44
C ASP A 260 6.88 35.04 26.25
N ASP A 261 5.63 34.62 26.47
CA ASP A 261 5.35 33.29 27.02
C ASP A 261 5.63 32.25 25.92
N PRO A 262 6.76 31.52 25.98
CA PRO A 262 7.24 30.73 24.86
C PRO A 262 6.47 29.40 24.70
N ALA A 263 5.40 29.18 25.46
CA ALA A 263 4.65 27.93 25.49
C ALA A 263 3.44 27.88 24.52
N THR A 264 3.05 29.00 23.92
CA THR A 264 1.83 29.07 23.09
C THR A 264 2.06 28.42 21.72
N GLY A 265 1.23 27.44 21.34
CA GLY A 265 1.33 26.70 20.06
C GLY A 265 2.26 25.49 20.08
N ARG A 266 2.79 25.11 21.24
CA ARG A 266 3.89 24.16 21.38
C ARG A 266 3.45 22.85 22.03
N ALA A 267 2.74 21.99 21.30
CA ALA A 267 2.32 20.67 21.79
C ALA A 267 3.08 19.53 21.08
N LEU A 268 3.42 18.48 21.83
CA LEU A 268 3.94 17.23 21.29
C LEU A 268 2.80 16.21 21.23
N PHE A 269 2.46 15.75 20.03
CA PHE A 269 1.59 14.60 19.85
C PHE A 269 2.45 13.39 19.56
N ILE A 270 2.25 12.29 20.28
CA ILE A 270 3.01 11.07 20.07
C ILE A 270 2.10 9.85 20.13
N ALA A 271 2.06 9.09 19.04
CA ALA A 271 1.51 7.75 19.02
C ALA A 271 2.62 6.76 19.35
N VAL A 272 2.41 5.92 20.36
CA VAL A 272 3.36 4.88 20.75
C VAL A 272 2.74 3.52 20.47
N TYR A 273 3.52 2.65 19.84
CA TYR A 273 3.15 1.28 19.54
C TYR A 273 4.15 0.32 20.18
N THR A 274 3.63 -0.75 20.76
CA THR A 274 4.43 -1.85 21.28
C THR A 274 3.87 -3.17 20.73
N ARG A 275 4.75 -4.08 20.33
CA ARG A 275 4.37 -5.45 20.02
C ARG A 275 4.91 -6.39 21.06
N GLU A 276 4.00 -7.11 21.69
CA GLU A 276 4.30 -8.20 22.58
C GLU A 276 3.92 -9.52 21.89
N GLN A 277 4.73 -10.55 22.10
CA GLN A 277 4.39 -11.92 21.73
C GLN A 277 4.69 -12.84 22.91
N PRO A 278 3.87 -13.88 23.14
CA PRO A 278 4.15 -14.84 24.19
C PRO A 278 5.49 -15.54 23.94
N ASN A 279 6.31 -15.63 24.97
CA ASN A 279 7.54 -16.44 24.96
C ASN A 279 7.22 -17.94 25.13
N ILE A 280 8.24 -18.77 25.31
CA ILE A 280 8.08 -20.23 25.49
C ILE A 280 7.26 -20.60 26.73
N ASP A 281 7.27 -19.74 27.74
CA ASP A 281 6.51 -19.88 28.99
C ASP A 281 5.13 -19.20 28.91
N ASN A 282 4.75 -18.73 27.72
CA ASN A 282 3.51 -18.00 27.43
C ASN A 282 3.37 -16.66 28.18
N GLU A 283 4.49 -16.07 28.62
CA GLU A 283 4.53 -14.72 29.18
C GLU A 283 4.72 -13.68 28.05
N PRO A 284 4.04 -12.53 28.12
CA PRO A 284 4.16 -11.48 27.11
C PRO A 284 5.60 -10.94 27.09
N GLU A 285 6.23 -11.04 25.93
CA GLU A 285 7.60 -10.59 25.71
C GLU A 285 7.63 -9.53 24.61
N LEU A 286 8.20 -8.37 24.93
CA LEU A 286 8.34 -7.25 24.00
C LEU A 286 9.25 -7.66 22.83
N LYS A 287 8.74 -7.47 21.60
CA LYS A 287 9.43 -7.78 20.34
C LYS A 287 9.88 -6.53 19.59
N ASP A 288 9.09 -5.47 19.62
CA ASP A 288 9.44 -4.17 19.06
C ASP A 288 8.66 -3.01 19.68
N VAL A 289 9.18 -1.81 19.44
CA VAL A 289 8.60 -0.53 19.86
C VAL A 289 8.70 0.44 18.69
N GLY A 290 7.63 1.16 18.40
CA GLY A 290 7.63 2.25 17.43
C GLY A 290 6.93 3.48 17.96
N TYR A 291 7.25 4.64 17.40
CA TYR A 291 6.48 5.85 17.61
C TYR A 291 6.35 6.68 16.34
N ASP A 292 5.26 7.45 16.28
CA ASP A 292 5.06 8.53 15.32
C ASP A 292 4.72 9.79 16.12
N ALA A 293 5.61 10.76 16.08
CA ALA A 293 5.49 12.02 16.78
C ALA A 293 5.25 13.16 15.79
N MET A 294 4.28 14.03 16.11
CA MET A 294 4.05 15.28 15.40
C MET A 294 4.29 16.44 16.36
N LEU A 295 5.11 17.39 15.90
CA LEU A 295 5.52 18.57 16.65
C LEU A 295 5.41 19.80 15.76
N PHE A 296 5.02 20.93 16.33
CA PHE A 296 4.89 22.21 15.61
C PHE A 296 6.11 23.07 15.92
N LEU A 297 6.93 23.34 14.91
CA LEU A 297 8.10 24.21 15.02
C LEU A 297 7.82 25.53 14.33
N GLU A 298 8.39 26.60 14.86
CA GLU A 298 8.42 27.87 14.15
C GLU A 298 9.26 27.73 12.87
N ASP A 299 8.73 28.25 11.76
CA ASP A 299 9.42 28.26 10.49
C ASP A 299 10.64 29.21 10.58
N PRO A 300 11.88 28.71 10.36
CA PRO A 300 13.07 29.56 10.44
C PRO A 300 13.08 30.69 9.42
N ASP A 301 12.36 30.55 8.31
CA ASP A 301 12.29 31.53 7.23
C ASP A 301 11.14 32.53 7.43
N GLU A 302 10.11 32.17 8.20
CA GLU A 302 8.92 32.99 8.46
C GLU A 302 8.57 33.04 9.97
N PRO A 303 9.22 33.91 10.76
CA PRO A 303 8.95 34.04 12.20
C PRO A 303 7.46 34.28 12.51
N GLY A 304 6.94 33.55 13.49
CA GLY A 304 5.52 33.50 13.85
C GLY A 304 4.67 32.52 13.03
N ASN A 305 5.20 31.93 11.96
CA ASN A 305 4.54 30.82 11.26
C ASN A 305 5.01 29.47 11.85
N PHE A 306 4.12 28.49 11.94
CA PHE A 306 4.44 27.17 12.51
C PHE A 306 4.21 26.07 11.48
N ILE A 307 5.21 25.22 11.31
CA ILE A 307 5.16 24.04 10.44
C ILE A 307 5.03 22.77 11.27
N ALA A 308 4.19 21.84 10.81
CA ALA A 308 4.10 20.51 11.39
C ALA A 308 5.29 19.66 10.91
N VAL A 309 6.06 19.13 11.85
CA VAL A 309 7.19 18.24 11.60
C VAL A 309 6.88 16.87 12.20
N SER A 310 7.11 15.82 11.42
CA SER A 310 6.97 14.44 11.87
C SER A 310 8.32 13.83 12.24
N ASP A 311 8.41 13.12 13.36
CA ASP A 311 9.55 12.30 13.76
C ASP A 311 9.07 10.87 14.04
N ARG A 312 9.72 9.89 13.39
CA ARG A 312 9.29 8.49 13.39
C ARG A 312 10.50 7.60 13.58
N GLU A 313 10.42 6.68 14.52
CA GLU A 313 11.39 5.60 14.62
C GLU A 313 10.71 4.27 14.98
N HIS A 314 11.36 3.19 14.57
CA HIS A 314 10.95 1.82 14.87
C HIS A 314 12.17 1.03 15.35
N TRP A 315 12.04 0.38 16.50
CA TRP A 315 13.11 -0.36 17.17
C TRP A 315 12.75 -1.83 17.30
N LEU A 316 13.60 -2.70 16.78
CA LEU A 316 13.52 -4.15 16.96
C LEU A 316 14.36 -4.56 18.15
N VAL A 317 13.81 -5.44 18.98
CA VAL A 317 14.55 -6.03 20.11
C VAL A 317 15.60 -7.00 19.57
N GLU A 318 16.88 -6.72 19.82
CA GLU A 318 18.03 -7.48 19.28
C GLU A 318 17.96 -8.97 19.57
N GLU A 319 17.57 -9.31 20.79
CA GLU A 319 17.52 -10.68 21.29
C GLU A 319 16.59 -11.58 20.44
N GLU A 320 15.57 -11.02 19.79
CA GLU A 320 14.61 -11.75 18.97
C GLU A 320 15.17 -12.22 17.63
N ILE A 321 16.05 -11.40 17.03
CA ILE A 321 16.63 -11.71 15.72
C ILE A 321 17.63 -12.86 15.85
N ALA A 322 18.29 -12.98 17.01
CA ALA A 322 19.26 -14.03 17.29
C ALA A 322 18.64 -15.44 17.31
N PHE A 323 17.35 -15.58 17.61
CA PHE A 323 16.66 -16.88 17.68
C PHE A 323 16.15 -17.42 16.33
N GLY A 324 16.55 -16.81 15.20
CA GLY A 324 16.24 -17.33 13.86
C GLY A 324 14.77 -17.16 13.45
N GLY A 325 13.96 -16.47 14.25
CA GLY A 325 12.69 -15.89 13.82
C GLY A 325 13.00 -14.71 12.92
N GLY A 326 12.97 -14.92 11.59
CA GLY A 326 13.05 -13.80 10.66
C GLY A 326 12.02 -12.73 11.02
N PRO A 327 12.33 -11.43 10.86
CA PRO A 327 11.41 -10.37 11.26
C PRO A 327 10.09 -10.61 10.53
N THR A 328 9.02 -10.85 11.30
CA THR A 328 7.67 -10.81 10.73
C THR A 328 7.37 -9.34 10.47
N PRO A 329 7.31 -8.89 9.20
CA PRO A 329 7.08 -7.49 8.92
C PRO A 329 5.67 -7.13 9.39
N TYR A 330 5.58 -6.25 10.39
CA TYR A 330 4.31 -5.64 10.77
C TYR A 330 3.89 -4.59 9.72
N LEU A 331 2.61 -4.24 9.69
CA LEU A 331 1.98 -3.35 8.70
C LEU A 331 2.71 -2.00 8.51
N PHE A 332 3.28 -1.42 9.56
CA PHE A 332 4.08 -0.19 9.46
C PHE A 332 5.36 -0.35 8.61
N ALA A 333 5.99 -1.53 8.65
CA ALA A 333 7.11 -1.85 7.76
C ALA A 333 6.67 -2.19 6.32
N MET A 334 5.37 -2.43 6.10
CA MET A 334 4.83 -2.74 4.77
C MET A 334 4.33 -1.50 4.02
N GLU A 335 3.73 -0.52 4.72
CA GLU A 335 3.26 0.71 4.08
C GLU A 335 4.39 1.69 3.78
N ASP A 336 5.46 1.67 4.58
CA ASP A 336 6.57 2.59 4.42
C ASP A 336 7.85 1.86 4.00
N GLN A 337 7.92 1.43 2.73
CA GLN A 337 9.20 1.06 2.09
C GLN A 337 10.23 2.21 2.10
N LEU A 338 9.87 3.39 2.63
CA LEU A 338 10.72 4.57 2.80
C LEU A 338 11.19 4.83 4.24
N THR A 339 10.69 4.15 5.29
CA THR A 339 11.38 4.15 6.60
C THR A 339 12.62 3.28 6.53
N ARG A 340 13.69 3.90 6.05
CA ARG A 340 15.06 3.42 6.11
C ARG A 340 15.37 2.96 7.53
N SER A 341 15.63 1.66 7.67
CA SER A 341 16.20 0.96 8.84
C SER A 341 15.42 1.04 10.15
N SER A 342 14.68 -0.03 10.47
CA SER A 342 14.40 -0.34 11.88
C SER A 342 15.73 -0.48 12.64
N LEU A 343 15.83 0.17 13.79
CA LEU A 343 17.05 0.14 14.60
C LEU A 343 17.02 -1.08 15.51
N LEU A 344 18.14 -1.79 15.59
CA LEU A 344 18.30 -2.85 16.57
C LEU A 344 18.64 -2.22 17.92
N LYS A 345 17.89 -2.61 18.96
CA LYS A 345 18.09 -2.14 20.33
C LYS A 345 18.07 -3.32 21.30
N PRO A 346 19.06 -3.44 22.22
CA PRO A 346 18.97 -4.39 23.32
C PRO A 346 17.73 -4.10 24.17
N ARG A 347 17.00 -5.13 24.59
CA ARG A 347 15.78 -4.95 25.42
C ARG A 347 16.02 -4.08 26.65
N SER A 348 17.17 -4.26 27.30
CA SER A 348 17.58 -3.51 28.48
C SER A 348 17.76 -2.01 28.25
N SER A 349 18.04 -1.60 27.01
CA SER A 349 18.28 -0.21 26.62
C SER A 349 17.01 0.55 26.23
N ILE A 350 15.99 -0.15 25.71
CA ILE A 350 14.81 0.45 25.08
C ILE A 350 14.13 1.48 25.97
N LYS A 351 13.88 1.15 27.24
CA LYS A 351 13.22 2.08 28.17
C LYS A 351 14.01 3.38 28.34
N GLY A 352 15.31 3.27 28.56
CA GLY A 352 16.18 4.43 28.78
C GLY A 352 16.33 5.28 27.52
N GLU A 353 16.46 4.65 26.36
CA GLU A 353 16.52 5.37 25.09
C GLU A 353 15.20 6.03 24.72
N PHE A 354 14.07 5.34 24.93
CA PHE A 354 12.74 5.90 24.66
C PHE A 354 12.48 7.13 25.52
N GLN A 355 12.84 7.07 26.80
CA GLN A 355 12.75 8.23 27.70
C GLN A 355 13.62 9.40 27.22
N LYS A 356 14.86 9.14 26.79
CA LYS A 356 15.73 10.19 26.21
C LYS A 356 15.11 10.80 24.96
N LYS A 357 14.57 9.97 24.06
CA LYS A 357 13.92 10.43 22.83
C LYS A 357 12.66 11.24 23.13
N LEU A 358 11.84 10.83 24.09
CA LEU A 358 10.66 11.57 24.52
C LEU A 358 11.03 12.95 25.09
N VAL A 359 12.10 13.03 25.88
CA VAL A 359 12.62 14.31 26.40
C VAL A 359 13.16 15.19 25.27
N ASP A 360 13.88 14.62 24.30
CA ASP A 360 14.35 15.34 23.10
C ASP A 360 13.17 15.92 22.30
N LEU A 361 12.16 15.10 22.00
CA LEU A 361 10.94 15.52 21.30
C LEU A 361 10.20 16.62 22.06
N TRP A 362 10.09 16.50 23.39
CA TRP A 362 9.45 17.51 24.24
C TRP A 362 10.23 18.84 24.28
N ILE A 363 11.57 18.79 24.31
CA ILE A 363 12.40 19.99 24.22
C ILE A 363 12.24 20.65 22.85
N ARG A 364 12.25 19.86 21.77
CA ARG A 364 12.09 20.33 20.39
C ARG A 364 10.71 20.93 20.16
N SER A 365 9.66 20.37 20.76
CA SER A 365 8.32 20.95 20.77
C SER A 365 8.21 22.14 21.74
N GLY A 366 9.31 22.76 22.16
CA GLY A 366 9.37 23.92 23.06
C GLY A 366 8.74 23.74 24.42
N ARG A 367 8.81 22.52 24.98
CA ARG A 367 8.47 22.18 26.37
C ARG A 367 7.01 22.33 26.77
N GLY A 368 6.08 22.41 25.82
CA GLY A 368 4.66 22.43 26.15
C GLY A 368 4.08 21.03 26.43
N PRO A 369 2.74 20.88 26.40
CA PRO A 369 2.08 19.65 26.80
C PRO A 369 2.40 18.48 25.85
N VAL A 370 2.43 17.27 26.42
CA VAL A 370 2.58 16.00 25.68
C VAL A 370 1.24 15.28 25.63
N CYS A 371 0.72 15.07 24.43
CA CYS A 371 -0.49 14.31 24.16
C CYS A 371 -0.10 12.92 23.64
N THR A 372 -0.39 11.89 24.41
CA THR A 372 -0.15 10.50 24.02
C THR A 372 -1.38 9.90 23.35
N LEU A 373 -1.19 9.29 22.18
CA LEU A 373 -2.20 8.55 21.45
C LEU A 373 -1.91 7.06 21.59
N PRO A 374 -2.59 6.33 22.50
CA PRO A 374 -2.38 4.90 22.62
C PRO A 374 -2.88 4.21 21.35
N HIS A 375 -1.97 3.57 20.61
CA HIS A 375 -2.37 2.68 19.52
C HIS A 375 -2.58 1.28 20.10
N LEU A 376 -3.82 0.94 20.44
CA LEU A 376 -4.19 -0.42 20.80
C LEU A 376 -4.39 -1.22 19.50
N PRO A 377 -3.53 -2.19 19.15
CA PRO A 377 -3.83 -3.06 18.02
C PRO A 377 -5.16 -3.79 18.28
N PRO A 378 -6.00 -4.01 17.26
CA PRO A 378 -7.24 -4.76 17.41
C PRO A 378 -6.91 -6.15 17.96
N SER A 379 -7.53 -6.50 19.09
CA SER A 379 -7.38 -7.76 19.81
C SER A 379 -7.85 -8.96 19.01
#